data_AF-L1K2D7-F1
#
_entry.id   AF-L1K2D7-F1
#
_cell.length_a   1.000
_cell.length_b   1.000
_cell.length_c   1.000
_cell.angle_alpha   90.00
_cell.angle_beta   90.00
_cell.angle_gamma   90.00
#
_symmetry.space_group_name_H-M   'P 1'
#
loop_
_entity.id
_entity.type
_entity.pdbx_description
1 polymer ?
#
loop_
_entity_poly.entity_id
_entity_poly.type
_entity_poly.pdbx_seq_one_letter_code
_entity_poly.pdbx_strand_id
1 'polypeptide(L)'
;MNNIKVFLNRITAAGITKTLSLPFTSLQTFPQPVFGLHHLTKLDLSHNQLKAIPKEISAFTEVVDLKLSFNRLRSVPEEVGLLEHLRTLHLNNNQLRDLPGSMAGLASLFELCLHSNKMRHIPLCLGALENVRYLSIADNPIEDPPPEI
;
A
#
# COMPACT_ATOMS: atom_id res chain seq x y z
N MET A 1 6.88 21.62 7.54
CA MET A 1 7.46 20.68 6.56
C MET A 1 8.97 20.40 6.71
N ASN A 2 9.77 21.29 7.33
CA ASN A 2 11.23 21.05 7.46
C ASN A 2 11.63 19.94 8.45
N ASN A 3 10.88 19.73 9.54
CA ASN A 3 11.29 18.76 10.57
C ASN A 3 11.22 17.30 10.09
N ILE A 4 10.23 16.93 9.28
CA ILE A 4 10.09 15.55 8.82
C ILE A 4 11.16 15.17 7.80
N LYS A 5 11.54 16.09 6.90
CA LYS A 5 12.63 15.86 5.93
C LYS A 5 13.97 15.66 6.65
N VAL A 6 14.27 16.49 7.66
CA VAL A 6 15.50 16.36 8.45
C VAL A 6 15.51 15.05 9.24
N PHE A 7 14.38 14.68 9.86
CA PHE A 7 14.24 13.39 10.55
C PHE A 7 14.47 12.21 9.60
N LEU A 8 13.81 12.21 8.45
CA LEU A 8 13.92 11.16 7.43
C LEU A 8 15.36 11.00 6.94
N ASN A 9 16.05 12.10 6.64
CA ASN A 9 17.45 12.05 6.20
C ASN A 9 18.38 11.44 7.27
N ARG A 10 18.09 11.66 8.57
CA ARG A 10 18.89 11.09 9.67
C ARG A 10 18.66 9.60 9.82
N ILE A 11 17.41 9.14 9.76
CA ILE A 11 17.12 7.70 9.89
C ILE A 11 17.60 6.92 8.67
N THR A 12 17.54 7.52 7.47
CA THR A 12 18.03 6.87 6.26
C THR A 12 19.54 6.74 6.27
N ALA A 13 20.25 7.73 6.81
CA ALA A 13 21.69 7.65 7.01
C ALA A 13 22.10 6.57 8.03
N ALA A 14 21.23 6.24 8.99
CA ALA A 14 21.51 5.18 9.96
C ALA A 14 21.41 3.77 9.33
N GLY A 15 20.67 3.59 8.23
CA GLY A 15 20.64 2.36 7.41
C GLY A 15 20.02 1.12 8.07
N ILE A 16 19.73 1.13 9.37
CA ILE A 16 19.29 -0.05 10.15
C ILE A 16 17.80 -0.05 10.50
N THR A 17 17.04 0.95 10.02
CA THR A 17 15.64 1.12 10.43
C THR A 17 14.75 0.03 9.82
N LYS A 18 14.26 -0.88 10.67
CA LYS A 18 13.31 -1.94 10.28
C LYS A 18 11.85 -1.53 10.32
N THR A 19 11.52 -0.50 11.09
CA THR A 19 10.15 -0.02 11.27
C THR A 19 10.14 1.49 11.17
N LEU A 20 9.27 2.03 10.32
CA LEU A 20 9.00 3.45 10.20
C LEU A 20 7.50 3.69 10.29
N SER A 21 7.10 4.54 11.23
CA SER A 21 5.70 4.94 11.41
C SER A 21 5.63 6.47 11.40
N LEU A 22 4.87 7.02 10.46
CA LEU A 22 4.63 8.45 10.27
C LEU A 22 3.14 8.78 10.06
N PRO A 23 2.21 8.24 10.88
CA PRO A 23 0.81 8.56 10.74
C PRO A 23 0.54 10.01 11.15
N PHE A 24 -0.50 10.63 10.58
CA PHE A 24 -0.92 12.00 10.91
C PHE A 24 0.15 13.07 10.67
N THR A 25 1.11 12.83 9.77
CA THR A 25 2.21 13.78 9.48
C THR A 25 1.91 14.76 8.34
N SER A 26 0.68 14.74 7.81
CA SER A 26 0.21 15.60 6.72
C SER A 26 1.04 15.48 5.43
N LEU A 27 1.61 14.30 5.16
CA LEU A 27 2.36 14.03 3.94
C LEU A 27 1.43 14.11 2.73
N GLN A 28 1.79 14.94 1.75
CA GLN A 28 1.06 15.02 0.47
C GLN A 28 1.64 14.10 -0.60
N THR A 29 2.90 13.70 -0.44
CA THR A 29 3.65 12.82 -1.34
C THR A 29 4.46 11.84 -0.54
N PHE A 30 4.80 10.69 -1.14
CA PHE A 30 5.76 9.76 -0.54
C PHE A 30 7.09 10.49 -0.26
N PRO A 31 7.65 10.35 0.94
CA PRO A 31 8.89 11.03 1.29
C PRO A 31 10.09 10.34 0.59
N GLN A 32 10.63 10.97 -0.44
CA GLN A 32 11.74 10.43 -1.26
C GLN A 32 12.90 9.78 -0.48
N PRO A 33 13.38 10.31 0.67
CA PRO A 33 14.47 9.66 1.41
C PRO A 33 14.12 8.26 1.90
N VAL A 34 12.84 7.94 2.13
CA VAL A 34 12.41 6.66 2.71
C VAL A 34 12.85 5.47 1.86
N PHE A 35 13.03 5.63 0.55
CA PHE A 35 13.45 4.56 -0.36
C PHE A 35 14.89 4.07 -0.11
N GLY A 36 15.69 4.78 0.68
CA GLY A 36 16.98 4.30 1.15
C GLY A 36 16.91 3.30 2.32
N LEU A 37 15.72 3.05 2.88
CA LEU A 37 15.51 2.09 3.97
C LEU A 37 15.29 0.68 3.42
N HIS A 38 16.33 0.06 2.85
CA HIS A 38 16.22 -1.25 2.20
C HIS A 38 15.86 -2.41 3.15
N HIS A 39 16.18 -2.26 4.44
CA HIS A 39 15.86 -3.25 5.48
C HIS A 39 14.53 -3.00 6.18
N LEU A 40 13.66 -2.17 5.59
CA LEU A 40 12.38 -1.83 6.18
C LEU A 40 11.41 -3.01 6.09
N THR A 41 11.00 -3.51 7.25
CA THR A 41 10.03 -4.60 7.39
C THR A 41 8.60 -4.10 7.64
N LYS A 42 8.46 -2.90 8.20
CA LYS A 42 7.16 -2.28 8.52
C LYS A 42 7.15 -0.81 8.15
N LEU A 43 6.19 -0.41 7.33
CA LEU A 43 5.98 0.97 6.94
C LEU A 43 4.54 1.38 7.21
N ASP A 44 4.35 2.39 8.05
CA ASP A 44 3.06 2.99 8.31
C ASP A 44 3.05 4.47 7.92
N LEU A 45 2.32 4.79 6.86
CA LEU A 45 2.03 6.15 6.40
C LEU A 45 0.53 6.44 6.43
N SER A 46 -0.22 5.78 7.31
CA SER A 46 -1.66 5.95 7.42
C SER A 46 -2.04 7.37 7.85
N HIS A 47 -3.27 7.82 7.58
CA HIS A 47 -3.76 9.15 7.97
C HIS A 47 -2.89 10.30 7.43
N ASN A 48 -2.56 10.24 6.15
CA ASN A 48 -1.87 11.30 5.43
C ASN A 48 -2.73 11.79 4.25
N GLN A 49 -2.13 12.49 3.29
CA GLN A 49 -2.80 13.07 2.13
C GLN A 49 -2.15 12.59 0.82
N LEU A 50 -1.53 11.40 0.86
CA LEU A 50 -0.82 10.80 -0.26
C LEU A 50 -1.79 10.58 -1.43
N LYS A 51 -1.42 11.05 -2.62
CA LYS A 51 -2.24 10.92 -3.84
C LYS A 51 -1.85 9.74 -4.73
N ALA A 52 -0.61 9.27 -4.60
CA ALA A 52 -0.06 8.17 -5.38
C ALA A 52 1.01 7.44 -4.57
N ILE A 53 1.16 6.14 -4.82
CA ILE A 53 2.32 5.35 -4.45
C ILE A 53 3.27 5.39 -5.66
N PRO A 54 4.53 5.79 -5.48
CA PRO A 54 5.49 5.84 -6.58
C PRO A 54 6.12 4.46 -6.83
N LYS A 55 6.66 4.23 -8.04
CA LYS A 55 7.26 2.94 -8.45
C LYS A 55 8.43 2.49 -7.57
N GLU A 56 9.10 3.45 -6.93
CA GLU A 56 10.20 3.24 -6.00
C GLU A 56 9.76 2.47 -4.73
N ILE A 57 8.46 2.19 -4.55
CA ILE A 57 7.96 1.27 -3.52
C ILE A 57 8.65 -0.11 -3.58
N SER A 58 9.08 -0.54 -4.77
CA SER A 58 9.83 -1.79 -4.96
C SER A 58 11.20 -1.82 -4.25
N ALA A 59 11.70 -0.68 -3.78
CA ALA A 59 12.92 -0.63 -2.98
C ALA A 59 12.79 -1.30 -1.60
N PHE A 60 11.55 -1.54 -1.12
CA PHE A 60 11.27 -2.16 0.17
C PHE A 60 11.20 -3.69 0.08
N THR A 61 12.30 -4.32 -0.38
CA THR A 61 12.35 -5.76 -0.65
C THR A 61 12.06 -6.63 0.58
N GLU A 62 12.31 -6.12 1.79
CA GLU A 62 12.07 -6.84 3.06
C GLU A 62 10.71 -6.53 3.72
N VAL A 63 9.85 -5.72 3.09
CA VAL A 63 8.62 -5.26 3.74
C VAL A 63 7.61 -6.39 3.94
N VAL A 64 7.07 -6.46 5.15
CA VAL A 64 6.08 -7.45 5.57
C VAL A 64 4.74 -6.79 5.88
N ASP A 65 4.75 -5.57 6.42
CA ASP A 65 3.56 -4.81 6.82
C ASP A 65 3.61 -3.41 6.18
N LEU A 66 2.67 -3.13 5.28
CA LEU A 66 2.54 -1.85 4.59
C LEU A 66 1.16 -1.23 4.86
N LYS A 67 1.14 -0.14 5.61
CA LYS A 67 -0.08 0.59 5.99
C LYS A 67 -0.15 1.94 5.32
N LEU A 68 -1.17 2.11 4.48
CA LEU A 68 -1.43 3.30 3.67
C LEU A 68 -2.89 3.75 3.81
N SER A 69 -3.58 3.31 4.86
CA SER A 69 -4.98 3.63 5.14
C SER A 69 -5.21 5.13 5.31
N PHE A 70 -6.42 5.60 5.05
CA PHE A 70 -6.80 7.01 5.27
C PHE A 70 -5.86 7.97 4.52
N ASN A 71 -5.74 7.77 3.21
CA ASN A 71 -5.01 8.64 2.30
C ASN A 71 -5.93 9.07 1.14
N ARG A 72 -5.36 9.55 0.03
CA ARG A 72 -6.08 9.97 -1.18
C ARG A 72 -5.58 9.22 -2.41
N LEU A 73 -5.10 7.98 -2.21
CA LEU A 73 -4.52 7.16 -3.26
C LEU A 73 -5.56 6.83 -4.32
N ARG A 74 -5.23 7.05 -5.59
CA ARG A 74 -6.13 6.78 -6.73
C ARG A 74 -5.79 5.49 -7.46
N SER A 75 -4.56 5.02 -7.33
CA SER A 75 -4.05 3.80 -7.93
C SER A 75 -2.92 3.23 -7.07
N VAL A 76 -2.62 1.96 -7.33
CA VAL A 76 -1.45 1.24 -6.85
C VAL A 76 -0.59 0.93 -8.07
N PRO A 77 0.73 1.16 -8.04
CA PRO A 77 1.62 0.89 -9.17
C PRO A 77 1.92 -0.61 -9.30
N GLU A 78 2.28 -1.06 -10.52
CA GLU A 78 2.62 -2.47 -10.79
C GLU A 78 3.78 -2.96 -9.90
N GLU A 79 4.68 -2.07 -9.48
CA GLU A 79 5.82 -2.38 -8.63
C GLU A 79 5.45 -2.88 -7.23
N VAL A 80 4.20 -2.73 -6.79
CA VAL A 80 3.74 -3.38 -5.54
C VAL A 80 3.80 -4.90 -5.64
N GLY A 81 3.63 -5.48 -6.82
CA GLY A 81 3.75 -6.93 -7.04
C GLY A 81 5.17 -7.49 -6.79
N LEU A 82 6.18 -6.62 -6.67
CA LEU A 82 7.57 -7.01 -6.37
C LEU A 82 7.84 -7.17 -4.86
N LEU A 83 6.86 -6.90 -4.01
CA LEU A 83 6.99 -7.01 -2.55
C LEU A 83 6.71 -8.45 -2.09
N GLU A 84 7.58 -9.38 -2.46
CA GLU A 84 7.39 -10.84 -2.29
C GLU A 84 7.16 -11.29 -0.83
N HIS A 85 7.65 -10.52 0.14
CA HIS A 85 7.52 -10.79 1.57
C HIS A 85 6.30 -10.12 2.23
N LEU A 86 5.53 -9.34 1.47
CA LEU A 86 4.39 -8.59 2.00
C LEU A 86 3.30 -9.53 2.48
N ARG A 87 2.96 -9.43 3.77
CA ARG A 87 1.91 -10.23 4.42
C ARG A 87 0.65 -9.43 4.70
N THR A 88 0.81 -8.15 5.03
CA THR A 88 -0.30 -7.27 5.38
C THR A 88 -0.24 -6.01 4.53
N LEU A 89 -1.31 -5.74 3.80
CA LEU A 89 -1.47 -4.54 2.99
C LEU A 89 -2.77 -3.82 3.34
N HIS A 90 -2.65 -2.64 3.94
CA HIS A 90 -3.80 -1.80 4.29
C HIS A 90 -3.90 -0.59 3.35
N LEU A 91 -4.95 -0.59 2.54
CA LEU A 91 -5.26 0.43 1.53
C LEU A 91 -6.69 1.01 1.70
N ASN A 92 -7.37 0.67 2.79
CA ASN A 92 -8.71 1.12 3.09
C ASN A 92 -8.79 2.64 3.30
N ASN A 93 -9.98 3.22 3.10
CA ASN A 93 -10.20 4.67 3.17
C ASN A 93 -9.29 5.45 2.20
N ASN A 94 -9.34 5.10 0.91
CA ASN A 94 -8.63 5.76 -0.18
C ASN A 94 -9.61 6.06 -1.35
N GLN A 95 -9.09 6.32 -2.54
CA GLN A 95 -9.86 6.62 -3.76
C GLN A 95 -9.56 5.59 -4.88
N LEU A 96 -9.16 4.37 -4.50
CA LEU A 96 -8.78 3.32 -5.45
C LEU A 96 -9.99 2.88 -6.26
N ARG A 97 -9.82 2.77 -7.57
CA ARG A 97 -10.85 2.27 -8.49
C ARG A 97 -10.58 0.85 -8.99
N ASP A 98 -9.31 0.45 -8.96
CA ASP A 98 -8.84 -0.85 -9.41
C ASP A 98 -7.49 -1.16 -8.74
N LEU A 99 -6.99 -2.37 -8.97
CA LEU A 99 -5.68 -2.86 -8.54
C LEU A 99 -4.84 -3.32 -9.73
N PRO A 100 -3.50 -3.16 -9.70
CA PRO A 100 -2.63 -3.60 -10.77
C PRO A 100 -2.62 -5.13 -10.87
N GLY A 101 -2.44 -5.65 -12.09
CA GLY A 101 -2.41 -7.08 -12.34
C GLY A 101 -1.27 -7.78 -11.60
N SER A 102 -0.14 -7.09 -11.38
CA SER A 102 1.01 -7.61 -10.65
C SER A 102 0.72 -7.99 -9.19
N MET A 103 -0.38 -7.53 -8.59
CA MET A 103 -0.74 -7.97 -7.23
C MET A 103 -0.98 -9.47 -7.16
N ALA A 104 -1.30 -10.14 -8.29
CA ALA A 104 -1.33 -11.59 -8.37
C ALA A 104 -0.01 -12.27 -7.96
N GLY A 105 1.13 -11.56 -8.05
CA GLY A 105 2.45 -12.04 -7.62
C GLY A 105 2.71 -11.99 -6.12
N LEU A 106 1.79 -11.43 -5.31
CA LEU A 106 1.95 -11.31 -3.86
C LEU A 106 1.68 -12.64 -3.13
N ALA A 107 2.54 -13.63 -3.36
CA ALA A 107 2.37 -14.99 -2.86
C ALA A 107 2.31 -15.08 -1.32
N SER A 108 2.93 -14.15 -0.59
CA SER A 108 2.93 -14.13 0.88
C SER A 108 1.75 -13.39 1.50
N LEU A 109 0.90 -12.74 0.70
CA LEU A 109 -0.14 -11.85 1.21
C LEU A 109 -1.21 -12.63 1.97
N PHE A 110 -1.42 -12.25 3.22
CA PHE A 110 -2.33 -12.90 4.15
C PHE A 110 -3.55 -12.01 4.45
N GLU A 111 -3.33 -10.70 4.55
CA GLU A 111 -4.34 -9.72 4.91
C GLU A 111 -4.34 -8.56 3.93
N LEU A 112 -5.51 -8.29 3.32
CA LEU A 112 -5.73 -7.20 2.38
C LEU A 112 -6.97 -6.39 2.77
N CYS A 113 -6.76 -5.15 3.17
CA CYS A 113 -7.82 -4.22 3.56
C CYS A 113 -8.02 -3.17 2.48
N LEU A 114 -9.16 -3.20 1.80
CA LEU A 114 -9.53 -2.33 0.68
C LEU A 114 -10.87 -1.62 0.89
N HIS A 115 -11.51 -1.80 2.04
CA HIS A 115 -12.82 -1.21 2.29
C HIS A 115 -12.81 0.34 2.19
N SER A 116 -13.97 0.92 1.91
CA SER A 116 -14.15 2.37 1.81
C SER A 116 -13.26 2.98 0.72
N ASN A 117 -13.29 2.40 -0.48
CA ASN A 117 -12.61 2.88 -1.69
C ASN A 117 -13.66 3.25 -2.77
N LYS A 118 -13.29 3.20 -4.06
CA LYS A 118 -14.13 3.56 -5.22
C LYS A 118 -14.15 2.46 -6.28
N MET A 119 -13.91 1.20 -5.88
CA MET A 119 -13.94 0.07 -6.80
C MET A 119 -15.37 -0.24 -7.25
N ARG A 120 -15.57 -0.37 -8.56
CA ARG A 120 -16.88 -0.70 -9.16
C ARG A 120 -17.03 -2.17 -9.50
N HIS A 121 -15.92 -2.90 -9.58
CA HIS A 121 -15.90 -4.32 -9.85
C HIS A 121 -14.88 -4.97 -8.95
N ILE A 122 -14.93 -6.29 -8.82
CA ILE A 122 -13.92 -7.08 -8.13
C ILE A 122 -12.71 -7.23 -9.06
N PRO A 123 -11.52 -6.71 -8.72
CA PRO A 123 -10.33 -6.85 -9.57
C PRO A 123 -9.94 -8.31 -9.78
N LEU A 124 -9.65 -8.69 -11.03
CA LEU A 124 -9.32 -10.08 -11.40
C LEU A 124 -8.12 -10.63 -10.62
N CYS A 125 -7.15 -9.77 -10.29
CA CYS A 125 -5.96 -10.16 -9.52
C CYS A 125 -6.32 -10.73 -8.14
N LEU A 126 -7.46 -10.37 -7.54
CA LEU A 126 -7.89 -10.91 -6.25
C LEU A 126 -8.15 -12.42 -6.31
N GLY A 127 -8.60 -12.93 -7.47
CA GLY A 127 -8.79 -14.36 -7.68
C GLY A 127 -7.49 -15.17 -7.72
N ALA A 128 -6.35 -14.52 -7.94
CA ALA A 128 -5.02 -15.15 -7.97
C ALA A 128 -4.31 -15.14 -6.61
N LEU A 129 -4.88 -14.49 -5.59
CA LEU A 129 -4.27 -14.38 -4.26
C LEU A 129 -4.55 -15.62 -3.41
N GLU A 130 -3.72 -16.67 -3.56
CA GLU A 130 -3.95 -17.99 -2.95
C GLU A 130 -3.87 -18.02 -1.40
N ASN A 131 -3.08 -17.12 -0.80
CA ASN A 131 -2.78 -17.14 0.62
C ASN A 131 -3.58 -16.12 1.46
N VAL A 132 -4.42 -15.30 0.83
CA VAL A 132 -5.22 -14.31 1.56
C VAL A 132 -6.25 -15.03 2.42
N ARG A 133 -6.28 -14.69 3.72
CA ARG A 133 -7.23 -15.20 4.71
C ARG A 133 -8.16 -14.13 5.23
N TYR A 134 -7.76 -12.87 5.13
CA TYR A 134 -8.59 -11.73 5.43
C TYR A 134 -8.62 -10.77 4.25
N LEU A 135 -9.80 -10.62 3.65
CA LEU A 135 -10.07 -9.69 2.57
C LEU A 135 -11.26 -8.82 2.95
N SER A 136 -11.06 -7.51 2.99
CA SER A 136 -12.13 -6.55 3.26
C SER A 136 -12.29 -5.61 2.08
N ILE A 137 -13.43 -5.70 1.38
CA ILE A 137 -13.79 -4.85 0.23
C ILE A 137 -15.07 -4.05 0.45
N ALA A 138 -15.62 -4.08 1.68
CA ALA A 138 -16.86 -3.38 2.04
C ALA A 138 -16.81 -1.88 1.72
N ASP A 139 -17.95 -1.21 1.65
CA ASP A 139 -18.04 0.23 1.35
C ASP A 139 -17.34 0.66 0.05
N ASN A 140 -17.25 -0.24 -0.92
CA ASN A 140 -16.96 0.07 -2.31
C ASN A 140 -18.26 0.05 -3.12
N PRO A 141 -18.41 0.91 -4.13
CA PRO A 141 -19.57 0.92 -5.01
C PRO A 141 -19.49 -0.23 -6.03
N ILE A 142 -19.29 -1.47 -5.56
CA ILE A 142 -19.20 -2.65 -6.41
C ILE A 142 -20.57 -2.90 -7.01
N GLU A 143 -20.64 -2.83 -8.34
CA GLU A 143 -21.82 -3.18 -9.11
C GLU A 143 -21.85 -4.70 -9.28
N ASP A 144 -23.02 -5.30 -9.08
CA ASP A 144 -23.22 -6.71 -9.40
C ASP A 144 -22.88 -6.91 -10.88
N PRO A 145 -22.24 -8.04 -11.25
CA PRO A 145 -22.15 -8.40 -12.66
C PRO A 145 -23.57 -8.40 -13.24
N PRO A 146 -23.78 -7.87 -14.46
CA PRO A 146 -25.10 -7.92 -15.08
C PRO A 146 -25.57 -9.38 -15.04
N PRO A 147 -26.85 -9.65 -14.70
CA PRO A 147 -27.38 -11.01 -14.76
C PRO A 147 -27.11 -11.53 -16.18
N GLU A 148 -26.35 -12.60 -16.25
CA GLU A 148 -25.93 -13.27 -17.49
C GLU A 148 -27.17 -13.42 -18.40
N ILE A 149 -27.13 -12.83 -19.60
CA ILE A 149 -28.17 -12.98 -20.63
C ILE A 149 -27.84 -14.20 -21.48
#